data_AF-A0A699QF28-F1
#
_entry.id   AF-A0A699QF28-F1
#
_cell.length_a   1.000
_cell.length_b   1.000
_cell.length_c   1.000
_cell.angle_alpha   90.00
_cell.angle_beta   90.00
_cell.angle_gamma   90.00
#
_symmetry.space_group_name_H-M   'P 1'
#
loop_
_entity.id
_entity.type
_entity.pdbx_description
1 polymer ?
#
loop_
_entity_poly.entity_id
_entity_poly.type
_entity_poly.pdbx_seq_one_letter_code
_entity_poly.pdbx_strand_id
1 'polypeptide(L)'
;MVSNTWNNIVSGDRNMMVRFKKKLQILKKNIRIWVNDYRKMQSGYLEDLHSKLRDIDTVLDQGGVNDDILHRRVEVVKKLHDINSANARNNMQKAKIKWAIEGDENSKFFHEIINRKCANLAIKGVMADGEWVDDPYRVKEEFRLHFANRFRAPGVTRYKLNYTFPNKLSPDQLGILESMVSKDEVRDAV
;
A
#
# COMPACT_ATOMS: atom_id res chain seq x y z
N MET A 1 -19.11 -17.79 12.70
CA MET A 1 -19.45 -16.49 13.33
C MET A 1 -19.47 -15.35 12.32
N VAL A 2 -18.34 -15.01 11.69
CA VAL A 2 -18.23 -13.91 10.70
C VAL A 2 -19.24 -14.02 9.54
N SER A 3 -19.33 -15.17 8.87
CA SER A 3 -20.27 -15.36 7.75
C SER A 3 -21.73 -15.22 8.17
N ASN A 4 -22.08 -15.75 9.36
CA ASN A 4 -23.42 -15.64 9.91
C ASN A 4 -23.77 -14.18 10.22
N THR A 5 -22.87 -13.47 10.91
CA THR A 5 -23.03 -12.02 11.15
C THR A 5 -23.14 -11.23 9.85
N TRP A 6 -22.34 -11.54 8.85
CA TRP A 6 -22.36 -10.82 7.56
C TRP A 6 -23.67 -11.02 6.81
N ASN A 7 -24.21 -12.24 6.79
CA ASN A 7 -25.42 -12.57 6.05
C ASN A 7 -26.68 -12.03 6.74
N ASN A 8 -26.65 -11.86 8.06
CA ASN A 8 -27.81 -11.37 8.82
C ASN A 8 -27.90 -9.84 8.96
N ILE A 9 -26.91 -9.08 8.46
CA ILE A 9 -26.99 -7.60 8.49
C ILE A 9 -27.88 -7.11 7.35
N VAL A 10 -29.08 -6.66 7.71
CA VAL A 10 -30.00 -5.93 6.82
C VAL A 10 -29.79 -4.42 7.00
N SER A 11 -29.57 -3.69 5.91
CA SER A 11 -29.43 -2.23 5.91
C SER A 11 -30.34 -1.66 4.81
N GLY A 12 -31.25 -0.77 5.22
CA GLY A 12 -32.27 -0.14 4.36
C GLY A 12 -31.81 1.14 3.66
N ASP A 13 -30.52 1.49 3.71
CA ASP A 13 -30.02 2.69 3.02
C ASP A 13 -30.06 2.50 1.50
N ARG A 14 -30.45 3.51 0.72
CA ARG A 14 -30.46 3.43 -0.76
C ARG A 14 -29.05 3.42 -1.36
N ASN A 15 -28.08 4.06 -0.71
CA ASN A 15 -26.71 4.15 -1.20
C ASN A 15 -25.89 2.89 -0.84
N MET A 16 -25.40 2.17 -1.85
CA MET A 16 -24.67 0.92 -1.69
C MET A 16 -23.37 1.06 -0.86
N MET A 17 -22.63 2.16 -1.04
CA MET A 17 -21.41 2.43 -0.26
C MET A 17 -21.73 2.69 1.21
N VAL A 18 -22.82 3.39 1.50
CA VAL A 18 -23.28 3.63 2.88
C VAL A 18 -23.69 2.32 3.54
N ARG A 19 -24.45 1.46 2.83
CA ARG A 19 -24.81 0.11 3.32
C ARG A 19 -23.56 -0.71 3.63
N PHE A 20 -22.60 -0.74 2.72
CA PHE A 20 -21.36 -1.50 2.88
C PHE A 20 -20.55 -1.04 4.09
N LYS A 21 -20.36 0.29 4.24
CA LYS A 21 -19.71 0.88 5.42
C LYS A 21 -20.40 0.49 6.72
N LYS A 22 -21.73 0.59 6.80
CA LYS A 22 -22.51 0.19 7.98
C LYS A 22 -22.37 -1.31 8.27
N LYS A 23 -22.39 -2.15 7.23
CA LYS A 23 -22.13 -3.60 7.35
C LYS A 23 -20.79 -3.89 8.00
N LEU A 24 -19.72 -3.24 7.53
CA LEU A 24 -18.38 -3.36 8.10
C LEU A 24 -18.32 -2.87 9.56
N GLN A 25 -19.02 -1.78 9.89
CA GLN A 25 -19.06 -1.26 11.26
C GLN A 25 -19.74 -2.23 12.23
N ILE A 26 -20.86 -2.83 11.83
CA ILE A 26 -21.56 -3.84 12.65
C ILE A 26 -20.70 -5.08 12.80
N LEU A 27 -20.13 -5.57 11.71
CA LEU A 27 -19.24 -6.73 11.74
C LEU A 27 -18.04 -6.48 12.68
N LYS A 28 -17.42 -5.30 12.59
CA LYS A 28 -16.32 -4.89 13.47
C LYS A 28 -16.72 -4.90 14.95
N LYS A 29 -17.92 -4.43 15.31
CA LYS A 29 -18.42 -4.48 16.69
C LYS A 29 -18.56 -5.93 17.18
N ASN A 30 -19.16 -6.79 16.38
CA ASN A 30 -19.36 -8.20 16.76
C ASN A 30 -18.02 -8.95 16.88
N ILE A 31 -17.09 -8.72 15.96
CA ILE A 31 -15.72 -9.27 16.06
C ILE A 31 -15.04 -8.82 17.35
N ARG A 32 -15.19 -7.56 17.76
CA ARG A 32 -14.61 -7.06 19.02
C ARG A 32 -15.17 -7.76 20.25
N ILE A 33 -16.49 -7.99 20.29
CA ILE A 33 -17.14 -8.73 21.38
C ILE A 33 -16.59 -10.15 21.42
N TRP A 34 -16.60 -10.86 20.29
CA TRP A 34 -16.08 -12.22 20.20
C TRP A 34 -14.60 -12.33 20.62
N VAL A 35 -13.75 -11.39 20.19
CA VAL A 35 -12.34 -11.35 20.63
C VAL A 35 -12.22 -11.18 22.15
N ASN A 36 -13.07 -10.35 22.75
CA ASN A 36 -13.07 -10.14 24.20
C ASN A 36 -13.51 -11.39 24.94
N ASP A 37 -14.58 -12.05 24.49
CA ASP A 37 -15.08 -13.28 25.10
C ASP A 37 -14.08 -14.42 24.96
N TYR A 38 -13.45 -14.54 23.78
CA TYR A 38 -12.37 -15.49 23.55
C TYR A 38 -11.18 -15.25 24.49
N ARG A 39 -10.77 -13.99 24.70
CA ARG A 39 -9.69 -13.65 25.64
C ARG A 39 -10.04 -14.03 27.08
N LYS A 40 -11.27 -13.78 27.51
CA LYS A 40 -11.74 -14.18 28.86
C LYS A 40 -11.71 -15.69 29.02
N MET A 41 -12.24 -16.42 28.04
CA MET A 41 -12.21 -17.89 28.03
C MET A 41 -10.78 -18.43 28.05
N GLN A 42 -9.89 -17.86 27.23
CA GLN A 42 -8.49 -18.26 27.17
C GLN A 42 -7.76 -17.97 28.50
N SER A 43 -8.03 -16.82 29.12
CA SER A 43 -7.48 -16.47 30.44
C SER A 43 -7.94 -17.46 31.51
N GLY A 44 -9.24 -17.78 31.55
CA GLY A 44 -9.77 -18.76 32.51
C GLY A 44 -9.18 -20.15 32.31
N TYR A 45 -8.99 -20.58 31.06
CA TYR A 45 -8.33 -21.85 30.75
C TYR A 45 -6.85 -21.87 31.17
N LEU A 46 -6.15 -20.74 31.01
CA LEU A 46 -4.76 -20.61 31.44
C LEU A 46 -4.63 -20.67 32.97
N GLU A 47 -5.53 -20.01 33.71
CA GLU A 47 -5.60 -20.10 35.17
C GLU A 47 -5.89 -21.53 35.64
N ASP A 48 -6.80 -22.25 34.99
CA ASP A 48 -7.07 -23.67 35.28
C ASP A 48 -5.82 -24.56 35.07
N LEU A 49 -5.08 -24.34 33.97
CA LEU A 49 -3.82 -25.05 33.74
C LEU A 49 -2.74 -24.72 34.78
N HIS A 50 -2.63 -23.45 35.19
CA HIS A 50 -1.70 -23.05 36.26
C HIS A 50 -2.09 -23.62 37.62
N SER A 51 -3.39 -23.68 37.94
CA SER A 51 -3.88 -24.33 39.15
C SER A 51 -3.55 -25.81 39.14
N LYS A 52 -3.86 -26.52 38.06
CA LYS A 52 -3.53 -27.95 37.89
C LYS A 52 -2.04 -28.22 38.03
N LEU A 53 -1.19 -27.36 37.48
CA LEU A 53 0.25 -27.49 37.61
C LEU A 53 0.70 -27.32 39.07
N ARG A 54 0.15 -26.31 39.77
CA ARG A 54 0.43 -26.06 41.18
C ARG A 54 0.01 -27.22 42.08
N ASP A 55 -1.16 -27.80 41.81
CA ASP A 55 -1.67 -28.96 42.55
C ASP A 55 -0.74 -30.17 42.36
N ILE A 56 -0.29 -30.40 41.12
CA ILE A 56 0.67 -31.47 40.81
C ILE A 56 2.02 -31.23 41.50
N ASP A 57 2.58 -30.01 41.40
CA ASP A 57 3.86 -29.67 42.03
C ASP A 57 3.77 -29.82 43.56
N THR A 58 2.64 -29.45 44.18
CA THR A 58 2.41 -29.61 45.63
C THR A 58 2.45 -31.08 46.06
N VAL A 59 1.85 -31.99 45.27
CA VAL A 59 1.88 -33.44 45.56
C VAL A 59 3.30 -34.01 45.40
N LEU A 60 4.06 -33.53 44.41
CA LEU A 60 5.45 -33.93 44.21
C LEU A 60 6.36 -33.46 45.36
N ASP A 61 6.18 -32.22 45.83
CA ASP A 61 6.93 -31.64 46.96
C ASP A 61 6.69 -32.40 48.27
N GLN A 62 5.51 -33.00 48.44
CA GLN A 62 5.17 -33.87 49.57
C GLN A 62 5.77 -35.29 49.45
N GLY A 63 6.55 -35.57 48.40
CA GLY A 63 7.15 -36.88 48.13
C GLY A 63 6.23 -37.87 47.43
N GLY A 64 5.05 -37.44 46.96
CA GLY A 64 4.06 -38.24 46.25
C GLY A 64 4.43 -38.48 44.79
N VAL A 65 5.58 -39.13 44.53
CA VAL A 65 6.07 -39.38 43.17
C VAL A 65 5.41 -40.64 42.59
N ASN A 66 4.72 -40.47 41.47
CA ASN A 66 4.14 -41.55 40.66
C ASN A 66 4.27 -41.20 39.17
N ASP A 67 4.44 -42.20 38.31
CA ASP A 67 4.54 -42.04 36.86
C ASP A 67 3.32 -41.34 36.26
N ASP A 68 2.11 -41.61 36.76
CA ASP A 68 0.88 -40.91 36.31
C ASP A 68 0.93 -39.40 36.58
N ILE A 69 1.44 -39.01 37.75
CA ILE A 69 1.57 -37.60 38.16
C ILE A 69 2.60 -36.89 37.29
N LEU A 70 3.74 -37.55 37.04
CA LEU A 70 4.77 -37.03 36.13
C LEU A 70 4.24 -36.88 34.71
N HIS A 71 3.47 -37.86 34.21
CA HIS A 71 2.86 -37.80 32.88
C HIS A 71 1.89 -36.62 32.77
N ARG A 72 0.97 -36.46 33.73
CA ARG A 72 0.05 -35.31 33.79
C ARG A 72 0.79 -33.98 33.83
N ARG A 73 1.90 -33.90 34.58
CA ARG A 73 2.72 -32.68 34.64
C ARG A 73 3.25 -32.30 33.26
N VAL A 74 3.83 -33.26 32.55
CA VAL A 74 4.37 -33.06 31.19
C VAL A 74 3.26 -32.61 30.24
N GLU A 75 2.06 -33.19 30.31
CA GLU A 75 0.93 -32.78 29.48
C GLU A 75 0.48 -31.33 29.75
N VAL A 76 0.37 -30.93 31.02
CA VAL A 76 -0.04 -29.58 31.40
C VAL A 76 1.00 -28.55 30.94
N VAL A 77 2.29 -28.85 31.16
CA VAL A 77 3.40 -28.00 30.69
C VAL A 77 3.40 -27.88 29.17
N LYS A 78 3.17 -28.98 28.44
CA LYS A 78 3.05 -28.95 26.97
C LYS A 78 1.91 -28.06 26.51
N LYS A 79 0.72 -28.18 27.11
CA LYS A 79 -0.45 -27.33 26.78
C LYS A 79 -0.14 -25.84 27.03
N LEU A 80 0.50 -25.51 28.15
CA LEU A 80 0.94 -24.14 28.45
C LEU A 80 1.93 -23.61 27.42
N HIS A 81 2.90 -24.44 27.02
CA HIS A 81 3.87 -24.08 25.98
C HIS A 81 3.18 -23.81 24.63
N ASP A 82 2.25 -24.67 24.22
CA ASP A 82 1.50 -24.53 22.96
C ASP A 82 0.71 -23.22 22.92
N ILE A 83 0.04 -22.86 24.02
CA ILE A 83 -0.69 -21.58 24.16
C ILE A 83 0.28 -20.40 24.04
N ASN A 84 1.41 -20.44 24.75
CA ASN A 84 2.40 -19.37 24.71
C ASN A 84 3.00 -19.20 23.31
N SER A 85 3.31 -20.30 22.63
CA SER A 85 3.81 -20.29 21.25
C SER A 85 2.78 -19.69 20.28
N ALA A 86 1.50 -20.05 20.41
CA ALA A 86 0.42 -19.46 19.61
C ALA A 86 0.28 -17.94 19.86
N ASN A 87 0.35 -17.51 21.12
CA ASN A 87 0.30 -16.10 21.50
C ASN A 87 1.50 -15.31 20.94
N ALA A 88 2.71 -15.86 21.02
CA ALA A 88 3.92 -15.25 20.47
C ALA A 88 3.81 -15.03 18.95
N ARG A 89 3.34 -16.04 18.21
CA ARG A 89 3.10 -15.92 16.76
C ARG A 89 2.09 -14.83 16.42
N ASN A 90 0.98 -14.76 17.16
CA ASN A 90 -0.05 -13.72 16.98
C ASN A 90 0.52 -12.31 17.25
N ASN A 91 1.32 -12.16 18.31
CA ASN A 91 1.94 -10.87 18.64
C ASN A 91 2.96 -10.44 17.58
N MET A 92 3.78 -11.37 17.08
CA MET A 92 4.69 -11.11 15.97
C MET A 92 3.94 -10.63 14.72
N GLN A 93 2.81 -11.27 14.36
CA GLN A 93 2.01 -10.84 13.22
C GLN A 93 1.44 -9.43 13.40
N LYS A 94 0.92 -9.11 14.60
CA LYS A 94 0.42 -7.77 14.92
C LYS A 94 1.53 -6.71 14.85
N ALA A 95 2.73 -7.02 15.33
CA ALA A 95 3.87 -6.13 15.25
C ALA A 95 4.24 -5.84 13.79
N LYS A 96 4.28 -6.87 12.92
CA LYS A 96 4.52 -6.69 11.48
C LYS A 96 3.48 -5.78 10.82
N ILE A 97 2.20 -5.97 11.13
CA ILE A 97 1.13 -5.10 10.62
C ILE A 97 1.29 -3.68 11.13
N LYS A 98 1.61 -3.51 12.42
CA LYS A 98 1.83 -2.20 13.03
C LYS A 98 2.98 -1.46 12.33
N TRP A 99 4.11 -2.14 12.10
CA TRP A 99 5.25 -1.59 11.36
C TRP A 99 4.90 -1.22 9.92
N ALA A 100 4.13 -2.05 9.22
CA ALA A 100 3.69 -1.74 7.86
C ALA A 100 2.76 -0.51 7.79
N ILE A 101 1.97 -0.24 8.84
CA ILE A 101 1.07 0.92 8.90
C ILE A 101 1.81 2.19 9.35
N GLU A 102 2.61 2.09 10.41
CA GLU A 102 3.30 3.23 11.01
C GLU A 102 4.53 3.67 10.20
N GLY A 103 5.06 2.77 9.36
CA GLY A 103 6.37 2.95 8.74
C GLY A 103 7.49 2.76 9.77
N ASP A 104 8.71 2.55 9.29
CA ASP A 104 9.91 2.70 10.09
C ASP A 104 10.42 4.16 10.02
N GLU A 105 11.33 4.54 10.92
CA GLU A 105 11.95 5.87 10.91
C GLU A 105 12.65 6.17 9.56
N ASN A 106 13.11 5.11 8.89
CA ASN A 106 13.72 5.15 7.58
C ASN A 106 12.74 5.62 6.49
N SER A 107 11.50 5.16 6.51
CA SER A 107 10.45 5.60 5.60
C SER A 107 10.17 7.09 5.76
N LYS A 108 10.09 7.59 7.00
CA LYS A 108 9.93 9.02 7.29
C LYS A 108 11.10 9.84 6.73
N PHE A 109 12.33 9.38 6.95
CA PHE A 109 13.54 10.03 6.44
C PHE A 109 13.55 10.14 4.91
N PHE A 110 13.26 9.05 4.19
CA PHE A 110 13.21 9.08 2.73
C PHE A 110 12.04 9.89 2.20
N HIS A 111 10.86 9.82 2.83
CA HIS A 111 9.74 10.67 2.47
C HIS A 111 10.06 12.15 2.67
N GLU A 112 10.76 12.51 3.73
CA GLU A 112 11.20 13.88 3.99
C GLU A 112 12.22 14.37 2.95
N ILE A 113 13.18 13.52 2.56
CA ILE A 113 14.11 13.83 1.46
C ILE A 113 13.38 14.03 0.14
N ILE A 114 12.44 13.15 -0.21
CA ILE A 114 11.65 13.24 -1.44
C ILE A 114 10.81 14.51 -1.42
N ASN A 115 10.08 14.77 -0.33
CA ASN A 115 9.25 15.96 -0.19
C ASN A 115 10.09 17.24 -0.30
N ARG A 116 11.28 17.27 0.32
CA ARG A 116 12.22 18.39 0.19
C ARG A 116 12.69 18.58 -1.24
N LYS A 117 13.04 17.51 -1.96
CA LYS A 117 13.41 17.59 -3.38
C LYS A 117 12.25 18.08 -4.23
N CYS A 118 11.04 17.54 -4.04
CA CYS A 118 9.84 17.97 -4.75
C CYS A 118 9.51 19.44 -4.50
N ALA A 119 9.61 19.90 -3.25
CA ALA A 119 9.38 21.31 -2.90
C ALA A 119 10.43 22.25 -3.52
N ASN A 120 11.68 21.80 -3.61
CA ASN A 120 12.75 22.58 -4.23
C ASN A 120 12.68 22.60 -5.76
N LEU A 121 12.22 21.51 -6.38
CA LEU A 121 12.04 21.40 -7.83
C LEU A 121 10.68 21.93 -8.30
N ALA A 122 9.75 22.20 -7.39
CA ALA A 122 8.46 22.75 -7.71
C ALA A 122 8.64 24.11 -8.38
N ILE A 123 8.08 24.24 -9.58
CA ILE A 123 8.03 25.52 -10.29
C ILE A 123 7.07 26.42 -9.52
N LYS A 124 7.62 27.44 -8.85
CA LYS A 124 6.85 28.41 -8.04
C LYS A 124 6.20 29.51 -8.88
N GLY A 125 6.65 29.66 -10.12
CA GLY A 125 6.19 30.70 -11.04
C GLY A 125 7.13 30.79 -12.22
N VAL A 126 6.76 31.59 -13.21
CA VAL A 126 7.55 31.89 -14.40
C VAL A 126 7.59 33.39 -14.65
N MET A 127 8.66 33.86 -15.28
CA MET A 127 8.72 35.22 -15.80
C MET A 127 8.03 35.26 -17.17
N ALA A 128 6.96 36.02 -17.29
CA ALA A 128 6.23 36.25 -18.53
C ALA A 128 6.14 37.75 -18.78
N ASP A 129 6.63 38.23 -19.94
CA ASP A 129 6.60 39.64 -20.35
C ASP A 129 7.14 40.65 -19.30
N GLY A 130 8.14 40.23 -18.51
CA GLY A 130 8.75 41.05 -17.46
C GLY A 130 8.03 41.02 -16.11
N GLU A 131 6.92 40.31 -16.00
CA GLU A 131 6.20 40.09 -14.74
C GLU A 131 6.42 38.67 -14.19
N TRP A 132 6.52 38.56 -12.86
CA TRP A 132 6.54 37.26 -12.19
C TRP A 132 5.11 36.74 -12.03
N VAL A 133 4.83 35.56 -12.61
CA VAL A 133 3.52 34.93 -12.61
C VAL A 133 3.58 33.63 -11.81
N ASP A 134 2.76 33.52 -10.76
CA ASP A 134 2.65 32.34 -9.90
C ASP A 134 1.25 31.68 -9.93
N ASP A 135 0.27 32.29 -10.61
CA ASP A 135 -1.04 31.68 -10.84
C ASP A 135 -0.91 30.36 -11.64
N PRO A 136 -1.41 29.22 -11.11
CA PRO A 136 -1.21 27.92 -11.75
C PRO A 136 -1.77 27.80 -13.18
N TYR A 137 -2.84 28.52 -13.51
CA TYR A 137 -3.41 28.47 -14.85
C TYR A 137 -2.54 29.25 -15.84
N ARG A 138 -2.14 30.47 -15.47
CA ARG A 138 -1.23 31.29 -16.30
C ARG A 138 0.13 30.62 -16.47
N VAL A 139 0.73 30.08 -15.41
CA VAL A 139 2.01 29.35 -15.50
C VAL A 139 1.91 28.22 -16.53
N LYS A 140 0.85 27.41 -16.48
CA LYS A 140 0.64 26.32 -17.46
C LYS A 140 0.51 26.83 -18.89
N GLU A 141 -0.20 27.92 -19.09
CA GLU A 141 -0.40 28.51 -20.42
C GLU A 141 0.91 29.09 -20.98
N GLU A 142 1.71 29.77 -20.17
CA GLU A 142 3.03 30.27 -20.55
C GLU A 142 3.98 29.13 -20.96
N PHE A 143 4.00 28.04 -20.19
CA PHE A 143 4.76 26.83 -20.57
C PHE A 143 4.28 26.27 -21.91
N ARG A 144 2.97 26.17 -22.10
CA ARG A 144 2.37 25.68 -23.36
C ARG A 144 2.77 26.56 -24.54
N LEU A 145 2.65 27.87 -24.41
CA LEU A 145 3.01 28.85 -25.45
C LEU A 145 4.50 28.84 -25.76
N HIS A 146 5.36 28.79 -24.75
CA HIS A 146 6.81 28.72 -24.91
C HIS A 146 7.22 27.55 -25.81
N PHE A 147 6.76 26.34 -25.49
CA PHE A 147 7.08 25.16 -26.28
C PHE A 147 6.35 25.12 -27.61
N ALA A 148 5.09 25.56 -27.68
CA ALA A 148 4.35 25.65 -28.94
C ALA A 148 5.05 26.57 -29.95
N ASN A 149 5.60 27.70 -29.49
CA ASN A 149 6.36 28.63 -30.33
C ASN A 149 7.71 28.04 -30.74
N ARG A 150 8.41 27.38 -29.80
CA ARG A 150 9.73 26.78 -30.07
C ARG A 150 9.69 25.60 -31.03
N PHE A 151 8.65 24.78 -30.93
CA PHE A 151 8.42 23.63 -31.81
C PHE A 151 7.51 23.97 -32.98
N ARG A 152 7.15 25.24 -33.17
CA ARG A 152 6.43 25.68 -34.35
C ARG A 152 7.30 25.35 -35.55
N ALA A 153 6.71 24.69 -36.55
CA ALA A 153 7.41 24.40 -37.79
C ALA A 153 7.97 25.73 -38.35
N PRO A 154 9.29 25.83 -38.60
CA PRO A 154 9.79 26.93 -39.40
C PRO A 154 9.02 26.87 -40.72
N GLY A 155 8.56 28.03 -41.21
CA GLY A 155 7.83 28.09 -42.47
C GLY A 155 8.59 27.40 -43.62
N VAL A 156 7.93 27.24 -44.76
CA VAL A 156 8.37 26.46 -45.95
C VAL A 156 9.70 26.92 -46.59
N THR A 157 10.50 27.74 -45.93
CA THR A 157 11.90 27.98 -46.24
C THR A 157 12.73 26.72 -46.00
N ARG A 158 12.59 25.76 -46.91
CA ARG A 158 13.61 24.74 -47.16
C ARG A 158 14.86 25.48 -47.63
N TYR A 159 15.94 25.39 -46.86
CA TYR A 159 17.25 25.84 -47.31
C TYR A 159 17.58 25.08 -48.60
N LYS A 160 17.67 25.80 -49.73
CA LYS A 160 18.12 25.21 -50.99
C LYS A 160 19.63 25.04 -50.91
N LEU A 161 20.07 23.82 -50.63
CA LEU A 161 21.47 23.44 -50.81
C LEU A 161 21.78 23.49 -52.32
N ASN A 162 22.61 24.44 -52.74
CA ASN A 162 23.18 24.48 -54.09
C ASN A 162 24.30 23.44 -54.24
N TYR A 163 23.96 22.17 -54.00
CA TYR A 163 24.87 21.05 -54.10
C TYR A 163 24.15 19.84 -54.67
N THR A 164 24.75 19.19 -55.67
CA THR A 164 24.17 18.00 -56.30
C THR A 164 24.78 16.76 -55.69
N PHE A 165 23.99 16.01 -54.92
CA PHE A 165 24.44 14.75 -54.34
C PHE A 165 24.49 13.64 -55.42
N PRO A 166 25.56 12.84 -55.49
CA PRO A 166 25.71 11.77 -56.48
C PRO A 166 24.75 10.60 -56.24
N ASN A 167 24.39 10.34 -54.97
CA ASN A 167 23.39 9.36 -54.60
C ASN A 167 22.09 10.08 -54.26
N LYS A 168 21.03 9.84 -55.02
CA LYS A 168 19.70 10.40 -54.80
C LYS A 168 18.72 9.27 -54.48
N LEU A 169 17.82 9.54 -53.54
CA LEU A 169 16.70 8.66 -53.26
C LEU A 169 15.77 8.60 -54.47
N SER A 170 15.12 7.45 -54.65
CA SER A 170 14.04 7.33 -55.63
C SER A 170 12.86 8.25 -55.26
N PRO A 171 12.02 8.66 -56.23
CA PRO A 171 10.85 9.49 -55.96
C PRO A 171 9.92 8.89 -54.89
N ASP A 172 9.77 7.57 -54.87
CA ASP A 172 8.93 6.87 -53.90
C ASP A 172 9.51 6.95 -52.48
N GLN A 173 10.82 6.77 -52.33
CA GLN A 173 11.51 6.94 -51.05
C GLN A 173 11.42 8.38 -50.54
N LEU A 174 11.53 9.35 -51.44
CA LEU A 174 11.38 10.77 -51.11
C LEU A 174 9.97 11.08 -50.62
N GLY A 175 8.93 10.52 -51.27
CA GLY A 175 7.53 10.70 -50.87
C GLY A 175 7.25 10.20 -49.45
N ILE A 176 7.84 9.05 -49.08
CA ILE A 176 7.70 8.49 -47.72
C ILE A 176 8.38 9.41 -46.70
N LEU A 177 9.63 9.83 -46.97
CA LEU A 177 10.43 10.66 -46.07
C LEU A 177 9.93 12.10 -45.91
N GLU A 178 9.25 12.65 -46.92
CA GLU A 178 8.66 14.00 -46.87
C GLU A 178 7.20 14.01 -46.37
N SER A 179 6.58 12.84 -46.20
CA SER A 179 5.21 12.75 -45.68
C SER A 179 5.12 13.24 -44.23
N MET A 180 3.97 13.80 -43.85
CA MET A 180 3.74 14.14 -42.44
C MET A 180 3.58 12.88 -41.61
N VAL A 181 4.29 12.84 -40.48
CA VAL A 181 4.19 11.73 -39.52
C VAL A 181 2.75 11.59 -39.02
N SER A 182 2.20 10.40 -39.19
CA SER A 182 0.85 10.04 -38.75
C SER A 182 0.81 9.66 -37.27
N LYS A 183 -0.35 9.87 -36.61
CA LYS A 183 -0.57 9.35 -35.26
C LYS A 183 -0.52 7.82 -35.20
N ASP A 184 -0.94 7.15 -36.27
CA ASP A 184 -0.89 5.69 -36.35
C ASP A 184 0.55 5.20 -36.47
N GLU A 185 1.41 5.90 -37.23
CA GLU A 185 2.84 5.59 -37.31
C GLU A 185 3.54 5.73 -35.95
N VAL A 186 3.20 6.77 -35.18
CA VAL A 186 3.75 6.95 -33.83
C VAL A 186 3.29 5.85 -32.88
N ARG A 187 2.04 5.37 -33.02
CA ARG A 187 1.51 4.27 -32.20
C ARG A 187 2.15 2.93 -32.54
N ASP A 188 2.43 2.66 -33.81
CA ASP A 188 3.01 1.39 -34.23
C ASP A 188 4.52 1.28 -33.91
N ALA A 189 5.19 2.42 -33.66
CA ALA A 189 6.61 2.49 -33.32
C ALA A 189 6.91 2.42 -31.80
N VAL A 190 5.90 2.54 -30.93
CA VAL A 190 6.03 2.57 -29.45
C VAL A 190 5.35 1.35 -28.82
#